data_AF-A0A8H4QFW2-F1
#
_entry.id   AF-A0A8H4QFW2-F1
#
_cell.length_a   1.000
_cell.length_b   1.000
_cell.length_c   1.000
_cell.angle_alpha   90.00
_cell.angle_beta   90.00
_cell.angle_gamma   90.00
#
_symmetry.space_group_name_H-M   'P 1'
#
loop_
_entity.id
_entity.type
_entity.pdbx_description
1 polymer ?
#
loop_
_entity_poly.entity_id
_entity_poly.type
_entity_poly.pdbx_seq_one_letter_code
_entity_poly.pdbx_strand_id
1 'polypeptide(L)'
;MELKLVYRILRKISDWTVAGYYSETYVEGQENVPKEGPLIITPTHHNEIIDIAALASIIPHRRHVSFWAKSTMFANPVAGAIMSSSGAIPVRRNPNNGSTASSEHASTSTPKKVDVGLSRSSLFRETSKALAEGQVVGVFPEGTSYTQASIVQIMPGAAWAAVEYVRYAVEDGKQETSYRGKGKEKEVEGRTGLVIVPVAIVYTDKSRYLSRIFVKYGKPISIDAFADEILTGDPDESSKTVVKKIMAEVETQLREMTINGPDWDTMCAVSMARSILWDDEDHIPLKDWVGVSQRLVSVFESSDERTTHLKQALTKYYALLHYAGIKHSILLSLLPVSNSAILDIPPPHSLPSSYLLVQPTISILRSLPFSLLRFVLFIPPLLLHFPGYITGRLAAKCLATPGEEESPAQFKSVGGGLGIGMNLAAALGILWKKNRLGTLTSLLGLGAWTQDKSRMSTFKRLFGLVGTIYVSVLVLVKWHKLLVKSNYRQLQRLLTYKKLLSTFAFSRADKPTPSQIEAYSKPPLPAVNLFIKRRDGSSDSSSASTLQERSVPPSIPSRKLVRHLLHARAGAYAALSSYLKVTEDETLFAYLTSKGAKVPLS
;
A
#
# COMPACT_ATOMS: atom_id res chain seq x y z
N MET A 1 21.36 2.61 22.52
CA MET A 1 20.10 2.62 23.32
C MET A 1 19.62 1.19 23.56
N GLU A 2 19.31 0.78 24.80
CA GLU A 2 18.66 -0.52 25.05
C GLU A 2 17.42 -0.67 24.15
N LEU A 3 17.28 -1.79 23.44
CA LEU A 3 16.16 -2.06 22.54
C LEU A 3 14.85 -2.02 23.32
N LYS A 4 14.23 -0.85 23.30
CA LYS A 4 13.11 -0.46 24.14
C LYS A 4 11.92 -1.37 23.84
N LEU A 5 11.39 -2.00 24.89
CA LEU A 5 10.23 -2.90 24.88
C LEU A 5 9.11 -2.44 23.91
N VAL A 6 8.89 -1.12 23.84
CA VAL A 6 7.92 -0.48 22.93
C VAL A 6 8.16 -0.83 21.47
N TYR A 7 9.39 -0.76 20.94
CA TYR A 7 9.64 -1.12 19.54
C TYR A 7 9.30 -2.58 19.26
N ARG A 8 9.65 -3.50 20.18
CA ARG A 8 9.34 -4.92 20.02
C ARG A 8 7.83 -5.16 19.99
N ILE A 9 7.07 -4.44 20.82
CA ILE A 9 5.60 -4.49 20.83
C ILE A 9 5.04 -3.91 19.53
N LEU A 10 5.47 -2.71 19.13
CA LEU A 10 5.03 -2.07 17.89
C LEU A 10 5.31 -2.94 16.67
N ARG A 11 6.48 -3.55 16.61
CA ARG A 11 6.84 -4.48 15.56
C ARG A 11 5.94 -5.72 15.55
N LYS A 12 5.59 -6.25 16.72
CA LYS A 12 4.68 -7.40 16.79
C LYS A 12 3.27 -7.02 16.31
N ILE A 13 2.82 -5.80 16.61
CA ILE A 13 1.59 -5.22 16.07
C ILE A 13 1.69 -5.09 14.54
N SER A 14 2.84 -4.65 14.01
CA SER A 14 3.09 -4.61 12.57
C SER A 14 3.01 -6.00 11.93
N ASP A 15 3.63 -7.03 12.53
CA ASP A 15 3.54 -8.42 12.05
C ASP A 15 2.08 -8.89 11.98
N TRP A 16 1.28 -8.59 13.01
CA TRP A 16 -0.14 -8.92 13.02
C TRP A 16 -0.95 -8.12 12.02
N THR A 17 -0.61 -6.85 11.81
CA THR A 17 -1.30 -5.96 10.88
C THR A 17 -1.05 -6.40 9.45
N VAL A 18 0.21 -6.60 9.07
CA VAL A 18 0.59 -7.08 7.73
C VAL A 18 -0.02 -8.44 7.47
N ALA A 19 0.15 -9.39 8.39
CA ALA A 19 -0.41 -10.72 8.22
C ALA A 19 -1.95 -10.69 8.22
N GLY A 20 -2.60 -9.92 9.09
CA GLY A 20 -4.05 -9.93 9.27
C GLY A 20 -4.83 -9.15 8.20
N TYR A 21 -4.25 -8.05 7.71
CA TYR A 21 -4.86 -7.16 6.74
C TYR A 21 -4.65 -7.61 5.30
N TYR A 22 -3.45 -8.09 4.96
CA TYR A 22 -3.09 -8.50 3.62
C TYR A 22 -3.21 -10.01 3.45
N SER A 23 -3.69 -10.44 2.28
CA SER A 23 -3.83 -11.88 2.00
C SER A 23 -2.51 -12.53 1.62
N GLU A 24 -1.59 -11.76 1.05
CA GLU A 24 -0.31 -12.23 0.54
C GLU A 24 0.71 -11.09 0.57
N THR A 25 1.96 -11.43 0.90
CA THR A 25 3.10 -10.52 0.87
C THR A 25 4.24 -11.24 0.16
N TYR A 26 4.79 -10.61 -0.87
CA TYR A 26 5.94 -11.12 -1.61
C TYR A 26 7.10 -10.14 -1.46
N VAL A 27 8.29 -10.66 -1.15
CA VAL A 27 9.48 -9.85 -0.88
C VAL A 27 10.66 -10.33 -1.72
N GLU A 28 11.21 -9.45 -2.54
CA GLU A 28 12.34 -9.68 -3.45
C GLU A 28 13.54 -8.80 -3.08
N GLY A 29 14.75 -9.25 -3.43
CA GLY A 29 15.98 -8.47 -3.22
C GLY A 29 16.46 -8.44 -1.76
N GLN A 30 16.02 -9.38 -0.92
CA GLN A 30 16.37 -9.40 0.51
C GLN A 30 17.89 -9.49 0.74
N GLU A 31 18.61 -10.09 -0.21
CA GLU A 31 20.06 -10.18 -0.28
C GLU A 31 20.76 -8.82 -0.41
N ASN A 32 20.07 -7.81 -0.93
CA ASN A 32 20.60 -6.45 -1.04
C ASN A 32 20.64 -5.71 0.31
N VAL A 33 19.97 -6.23 1.33
CA VAL A 33 19.97 -5.60 2.67
C VAL A 33 21.13 -6.17 3.50
N PRO A 34 22.14 -5.36 3.86
CA PRO A 34 23.26 -5.84 4.65
C PRO A 34 22.81 -6.26 6.06
N LYS A 35 23.41 -7.34 6.56
CA LYS A 35 23.13 -7.89 7.91
C LYS A 35 23.44 -6.89 9.02
N GLU A 36 24.52 -6.13 8.85
CA GLU A 36 25.08 -5.21 9.83
C GLU A 36 25.58 -3.93 9.14
N GLY A 37 26.03 -2.94 9.91
CA GLY A 37 26.58 -1.69 9.39
C GLY A 37 25.52 -0.61 9.04
N PRO A 38 25.94 0.65 8.89
CA PRO A 38 25.04 1.78 8.63
C PRO A 38 24.22 1.59 7.35
N LEU A 39 22.91 1.78 7.44
CA LEU A 39 21.99 1.60 6.32
C LEU A 39 20.94 2.71 6.31
N ILE A 40 20.76 3.36 5.17
CA ILE A 40 19.59 4.20 4.90
C ILE A 40 18.69 3.41 3.94
N ILE A 41 17.42 3.19 4.32
CA ILE A 41 16.41 2.65 3.41
C ILE A 41 15.53 3.78 2.89
N THR A 42 15.31 3.82 1.58
CA THR A 42 14.49 4.83 0.91
C THR A 42 13.23 4.21 0.27
N PRO A 43 12.21 3.88 1.09
CA PRO A 43 10.97 3.27 0.62
C PRO A 43 10.03 4.25 -0.08
N THR A 44 9.26 3.79 -1.08
CA THR A 44 8.08 4.53 -1.56
C THR A 44 7.03 4.69 -0.46
N HIS A 45 6.27 5.78 -0.49
CA HIS A 45 5.29 6.16 0.53
C HIS A 45 3.90 6.32 -0.07
N HIS A 46 3.12 5.24 -0.01
CA HIS A 46 1.84 5.14 -0.68
C HIS A 46 0.67 4.87 0.26
N ASN A 47 0.91 4.49 1.52
CA ASN A 47 -0.11 4.01 2.44
C ASN A 47 0.16 4.42 3.90
N GLU A 48 0.74 5.61 4.10
CA GLU A 48 1.00 6.24 5.40
C GLU A 48 1.63 5.26 6.43
N ILE A 49 0.98 5.07 7.58
CA ILE A 49 1.47 4.22 8.68
C ILE A 49 1.63 2.76 8.24
N ILE A 50 0.89 2.31 7.24
CA ILE A 50 0.99 0.93 6.76
C ILE A 50 2.33 0.67 6.08
N ASP A 51 2.94 1.65 5.41
CA ASP A 51 4.28 1.48 4.84
C ASP A 51 5.32 1.25 5.94
N ILE A 52 5.21 2.00 7.04
CA ILE A 52 6.07 1.84 8.23
C ILE A 52 5.89 0.44 8.84
N ALA A 53 4.63 0.01 9.00
CA ALA A 53 4.31 -1.30 9.53
C ALA A 53 4.83 -2.44 8.62
N ALA A 54 4.63 -2.30 7.30
CA ALA A 54 5.13 -3.24 6.31
C ALA A 54 6.64 -3.40 6.44
N LEU A 55 7.39 -2.30 6.36
CA LEU A 55 8.86 -2.31 6.46
C LEU A 55 9.38 -2.88 7.78
N ALA A 56 8.79 -2.48 8.91
CA ALA A 56 9.19 -3.01 10.22
C ALA A 56 8.97 -4.53 10.33
N SER A 57 7.96 -5.06 9.64
CA SER A 57 7.66 -6.49 9.62
C SER A 57 8.57 -7.28 8.68
N ILE A 58 8.78 -6.77 7.45
CA ILE A 58 9.44 -7.51 6.35
C ILE A 58 10.94 -7.21 6.17
N ILE A 59 11.50 -6.24 6.88
CA ILE A 59 12.94 -5.95 6.77
C ILE A 59 13.80 -7.20 7.05
N PRO A 60 14.74 -7.56 6.15
CA PRO A 60 15.66 -8.68 6.34
C PRO A 60 16.44 -8.60 7.65
N HIS A 61 16.86 -9.76 8.16
CA HIS A 61 17.65 -9.92 9.39
C HIS A 61 17.00 -9.33 10.66
N ARG A 62 15.73 -8.94 10.55
CA ARG A 62 14.97 -8.26 11.59
C ARG A 62 15.67 -7.03 12.18
N ARG A 63 16.40 -6.25 11.37
CA ARG A 63 17.06 -5.02 11.82
C ARG A 63 16.06 -3.99 12.37
N HIS A 64 16.48 -3.23 13.38
CA HIS A 64 15.69 -2.11 13.94
C HIS A 64 15.73 -0.94 12.95
N VAL A 65 14.56 -0.35 12.66
CA VAL A 65 14.43 0.76 11.70
C VAL A 65 13.96 2.01 12.43
N SER A 66 14.81 3.02 12.40
CA SER A 66 14.58 4.36 12.94
C SER A 66 14.00 5.25 11.85
N PHE A 67 12.68 5.45 11.84
CA PHE A 67 12.03 6.29 10.83
C PHE A 67 12.13 7.77 11.16
N TRP A 68 12.28 8.60 10.14
CA TRP A 68 12.11 10.03 10.27
C TRP A 68 10.65 10.39 10.56
N ALA A 69 10.48 11.28 11.53
CA ALA A 69 9.17 11.71 11.99
C ALA A 69 9.14 13.23 12.16
N LYS A 70 8.05 13.87 11.75
CA LYS A 70 7.84 15.30 11.96
C LYS A 70 8.00 15.63 13.45
N SER A 71 8.92 16.54 13.76
CA SER A 71 9.23 16.94 15.15
C SER A 71 8.00 17.39 15.95
N THR A 72 6.97 17.96 15.31
CA THR A 72 5.72 18.33 15.99
C THR A 72 4.94 17.13 16.55
N MET A 73 5.17 15.91 16.05
CA MET A 73 4.56 14.69 16.62
C MET A 73 5.13 14.33 18.00
N PHE A 74 6.29 14.90 18.36
CA PHE A 74 6.91 14.71 19.67
C PHE A 74 6.44 15.75 20.71
N ALA A 75 5.61 16.72 20.31
CA ALA A 75 5.17 17.80 21.19
C ALA A 75 4.26 17.30 22.33
N ASN A 76 3.44 16.29 22.07
CA ASN A 76 2.66 15.64 23.12
C ASN A 76 3.57 14.68 23.93
N PRO A 77 3.59 14.74 25.27
CA PRO A 77 4.53 13.97 26.09
C PRO A 77 4.35 12.45 25.96
N VAL A 78 3.11 11.97 25.80
CA VAL A 78 2.83 10.53 25.64
C VAL A 78 3.23 10.06 24.25
N ALA A 79 2.84 10.81 23.20
CA ALA A 79 3.24 10.49 21.83
C ALA A 79 4.75 10.58 21.64
N GLY A 80 5.39 11.62 22.20
CA GLY A 80 6.83 11.81 22.21
C GLY A 80 7.55 10.67 22.91
N ALA A 81 7.07 10.22 24.07
CA ALA A 81 7.65 9.05 24.75
C ALA A 81 7.56 7.78 23.89
N ILE A 82 6.42 7.52 23.23
CA ILE A 82 6.25 6.36 22.33
C ILE A 82 7.19 6.48 21.12
N MET A 83 7.28 7.65 20.50
CA MET A 83 8.09 7.90 19.31
C MET A 83 9.60 7.81 19.61
N SER A 84 10.06 8.47 20.68
CA SER A 84 11.43 8.31 21.15
C SER A 84 11.70 6.88 21.59
N SER A 85 10.70 6.17 22.11
CA SER A 85 10.83 4.78 22.50
C SER A 85 10.79 3.79 21.33
N SER A 86 10.20 4.15 20.20
CA SER A 86 10.22 3.33 18.98
C SER A 86 11.54 3.49 18.22
N GLY A 87 12.32 4.53 18.52
CA GLY A 87 13.54 4.90 17.81
C GLY A 87 13.29 5.88 16.65
N ALA A 88 12.11 6.52 16.60
CA ALA A 88 11.84 7.53 15.60
C ALA A 88 12.76 8.75 15.79
N ILE A 89 13.27 9.28 14.67
CA ILE A 89 14.19 10.42 14.64
C ILE A 89 13.37 11.69 14.34
N PRO A 90 13.36 12.69 15.24
CA PRO A 90 12.63 13.93 15.01
C PRO A 90 13.33 14.78 13.95
N VAL A 91 12.60 15.15 12.89
CA VAL A 91 13.10 16.00 11.81
C VAL A 91 12.23 17.25 11.69
N ARG A 92 12.88 18.41 11.49
CA ARG A 92 12.21 19.67 11.15
C ARG A 92 12.19 19.81 9.63
N ARG A 93 11.00 20.03 9.05
CA ARG A 93 10.92 20.46 7.65
C ARG A 93 11.51 21.87 7.57
N ASN A 94 12.39 22.13 6.61
CA ASN A 94 12.98 23.45 6.42
C ASN A 94 11.86 24.47 6.12
N PRO A 95 11.69 25.53 6.93
CA PRO A 95 10.63 26.53 6.74
C PRO A 95 10.69 27.23 5.37
N ASN A 96 11.85 27.29 4.72
CA ASN A 96 12.00 27.92 3.40
C ASN A 96 11.48 27.07 2.22
N ASN A 97 10.96 25.86 2.48
CA ASN A 97 10.52 24.92 1.45
C ASN A 97 9.02 24.58 1.49
N GLY A 98 8.25 25.21 2.38
CA GLY A 98 6.79 25.09 2.46
C GLY A 98 6.10 26.34 1.94
N SER A 99 5.26 26.19 0.93
CA SER A 99 4.27 27.18 0.51
C SER A 99 3.32 27.50 1.67
N THR A 100 3.28 28.78 2.04
CA THR A 100 2.12 29.54 2.55
C THR A 100 1.00 28.74 3.25
N ALA A 101 1.16 28.48 4.55
CA ALA A 101 0.05 28.48 5.51
C ALA A 101 0.60 28.57 6.95
N SER A 102 -0.07 29.38 7.77
CA SER A 102 0.21 29.74 9.17
C SER A 102 1.45 30.60 9.42
N SER A 103 1.41 31.84 8.91
CA SER A 103 1.99 32.96 9.64
C SER A 103 0.87 33.52 10.52
N GLU A 104 0.80 33.09 11.77
CA GLU A 104 0.18 33.89 12.82
C GLU A 104 0.98 33.68 14.11
N HIS A 105 1.52 34.79 14.60
CA HIS A 105 2.14 35.00 15.91
C HIS A 105 3.54 34.42 16.13
N ALA A 106 4.55 35.07 15.55
CA ALA A 106 5.83 35.29 16.23
C ALA A 106 6.34 36.69 15.90
N SER A 107 6.33 37.52 16.95
CA SER A 107 6.76 38.91 17.01
C SER A 107 8.19 39.15 16.52
N THR A 108 8.32 40.26 15.80
CA THR A 108 9.48 41.14 15.57
C THR A 108 10.80 40.76 16.26
N SER A 109 11.68 40.09 15.52
CA SER A 109 13.13 40.24 15.71
C SER A 109 13.86 39.95 14.40
N THR A 110 14.69 40.90 14.00
CA THR A 110 15.59 40.95 12.84
C THR A 110 16.26 39.59 12.53
N PRO A 111 16.33 39.13 11.27
CA PRO A 111 16.94 37.84 10.96
C PRO A 111 18.46 37.92 11.13
N LYS A 112 18.97 37.33 12.21
CA LYS A 112 20.40 37.03 12.36
C LYS A 112 20.77 36.03 11.27
N LYS A 113 21.78 36.36 10.45
CA LYS A 113 22.37 35.47 9.44
C LYS A 113 23.08 34.33 10.18
N VAL A 114 22.35 33.25 10.48
CA VAL A 114 22.90 32.04 11.11
C VAL A 114 23.67 31.27 10.05
N ASP A 115 24.90 30.86 10.36
CA ASP A 115 25.75 30.03 9.50
C ASP A 115 24.98 28.80 9.01
N VAL A 116 24.73 28.75 7.70
CA VAL A 116 23.88 27.74 7.06
C VAL A 116 24.48 26.34 7.22
N GLY A 117 25.81 26.21 7.31
CA GLY A 117 26.53 24.95 7.56
C GLY A 117 26.30 24.37 8.96
N LEU A 118 26.42 25.20 10.00
CA LEU A 118 26.14 24.80 11.40
C LEU A 118 24.65 24.46 11.63
N SER A 119 23.76 25.11 10.88
CA SER A 119 22.33 24.80 10.87
C SER A 119 22.00 23.46 10.20
N ARG A 120 22.77 23.01 9.20
CA ARG A 120 22.50 21.75 8.48
C ARG A 120 23.05 20.52 9.19
N SER A 121 24.28 20.57 9.69
CA SER A 121 24.87 19.45 10.45
C SER A 121 24.04 19.14 11.71
N SER A 122 23.53 20.17 12.39
CA SER A 122 22.62 20.01 13.54
C SER A 122 21.25 19.40 13.17
N LEU A 123 20.76 19.57 11.94
CA LEU A 123 19.52 18.91 11.47
C LEU A 123 19.69 17.40 11.30
N PHE A 124 20.87 16.94 10.89
CA PHE A 124 21.13 15.53 10.61
C PHE A 124 21.91 14.80 11.73
N ARG A 125 22.37 15.51 12.77
CA ARG A 125 23.19 14.94 13.85
C ARG A 125 22.63 13.66 14.47
N GLU A 126 21.35 13.63 14.80
CA GLU A 126 20.71 12.41 15.36
C GLU A 126 20.66 11.25 14.36
N THR A 127 20.56 11.56 13.06
CA THR A 127 20.64 10.57 11.99
C THR A 127 22.08 10.04 11.87
N SER A 128 23.07 10.92 11.84
CA SER A 128 24.49 10.51 11.77
C SER A 128 24.90 9.66 12.97
N LYS A 129 24.44 10.01 14.18
CA LYS A 129 24.68 9.21 15.39
C LYS A 129 24.06 7.82 15.30
N ALA A 130 22.81 7.72 14.84
CA ALA A 130 22.15 6.42 14.65
C ALA A 130 22.90 5.55 13.63
N LEU A 131 23.37 6.15 12.53
CA LEU A 131 24.17 5.45 11.52
C LEU A 131 25.54 5.02 12.07
N ALA A 132 26.21 5.85 12.88
CA ALA A 132 27.48 5.51 13.53
C ALA A 132 27.35 4.30 14.47
N GLU A 133 26.18 4.13 15.11
CA GLU A 133 25.83 2.93 15.89
C GLU A 133 25.48 1.70 15.00
N GLY A 134 25.64 1.79 13.68
CA GLY A 134 25.33 0.72 12.73
C GLY A 134 23.82 0.45 12.60
N GLN A 135 22.97 1.43 12.88
CA GLN A 135 21.51 1.27 12.80
C GLN A 135 20.97 1.47 11.38
N VAL A 136 19.69 1.15 11.19
CA VAL A 136 18.96 1.40 9.95
C VAL A 136 18.10 2.65 10.11
N VAL A 137 18.24 3.60 9.19
CA VAL A 137 17.41 4.81 9.14
C VAL A 137 16.45 4.72 7.96
N GLY A 138 15.15 4.85 8.24
CA GLY A 138 14.10 4.83 7.23
C GLY A 138 13.66 6.23 6.82
N VAL A 139 13.83 6.58 5.54
CA VAL A 139 13.49 7.89 4.98
C VAL A 139 12.63 7.75 3.74
N PHE A 140 11.37 8.18 3.80
CA PHE A 140 10.49 8.24 2.63
C PHE A 140 10.92 9.39 1.71
N PRO A 141 11.55 9.11 0.54
CA PRO A 141 12.14 10.14 -0.29
C PRO A 141 11.07 11.01 -0.99
N GLU A 142 9.83 10.56 -1.07
CA GLU A 142 8.72 11.33 -1.66
C GLU A 142 8.28 12.53 -0.79
N GLY A 143 8.61 12.52 0.50
CA GLY A 143 8.33 13.60 1.46
C GLY A 143 6.89 13.68 1.98
N THR A 144 5.95 13.00 1.33
CA THR A 144 4.54 12.83 1.72
C THR A 144 3.98 11.53 1.13
N SER A 145 2.94 10.97 1.73
CA SER A 145 2.13 9.93 1.09
C SER A 145 1.21 10.54 0.04
N TYR A 146 1.07 9.91 -1.13
CA TYR A 146 0.11 10.31 -2.15
C TYR A 146 -0.27 9.17 -3.12
N THR A 147 -1.30 9.44 -3.92
CA THR A 147 -1.79 8.55 -4.98
C THR A 147 -1.76 9.31 -6.29
N GLN A 148 -0.85 8.88 -7.15
CA GLN A 148 -0.60 9.45 -8.48
C GLN A 148 -0.27 8.32 -9.45
N ALA A 149 -0.22 8.63 -10.75
CA ALA A 149 0.06 7.65 -11.79
C ALA A 149 1.52 7.18 -11.82
N SER A 150 2.43 7.96 -11.23
CA SER A 150 3.86 7.69 -11.17
C SER A 150 4.49 8.35 -9.94
N ILE A 151 5.74 8.03 -9.66
CA ILE A 151 6.55 8.76 -8.68
C ILE A 151 6.74 10.20 -9.20
N VAL A 152 6.24 11.18 -8.44
CA VAL A 152 6.22 12.58 -8.86
C VAL A 152 7.47 13.34 -8.43
N GLN A 153 7.99 13.04 -7.24
CA GLN A 153 9.13 13.78 -6.70
C GLN A 153 9.99 12.92 -5.78
N ILE A 154 11.28 13.25 -5.75
CA ILE A 154 12.26 12.72 -4.80
C ILE A 154 12.89 13.91 -4.08
N MET A 155 12.87 13.89 -2.75
CA MET A 155 13.37 14.94 -1.86
C MET A 155 14.83 14.65 -1.48
N PRO A 156 15.66 15.69 -1.31
CA PRO A 156 17.10 15.53 -1.12
C PRO A 156 17.49 15.07 0.29
N GLY A 157 16.52 14.91 1.22
CA GLY A 157 16.80 14.67 2.63
C GLY A 157 17.66 13.43 2.90
N ALA A 158 17.32 12.28 2.30
CA ALA A 158 18.07 11.05 2.48
C ALA A 158 19.52 11.16 1.96
N ALA A 159 19.71 11.82 0.82
CA ALA A 159 21.02 12.04 0.23
C ALA A 159 21.86 13.02 1.07
N TRP A 160 21.26 14.10 1.59
CA TRP A 160 21.95 15.00 2.52
C TRP A 160 22.36 14.29 3.81
N ALA A 161 21.50 13.44 4.37
CA ALA A 161 21.83 12.66 5.56
C ALA A 161 23.04 11.74 5.31
N ALA A 162 23.14 11.15 4.12
CA ALA A 162 24.30 10.34 3.75
C ALA A 162 25.59 11.16 3.65
N VAL A 163 25.55 12.32 2.98
CA VAL A 163 26.72 13.23 2.86
C VAL A 163 27.18 13.73 4.23
N GLU A 164 26.25 14.15 5.09
CA GLU A 164 26.57 14.62 6.44
C GLU A 164 27.08 13.49 7.34
N TYR A 165 26.63 12.25 7.14
CA TYR A 165 27.18 11.09 7.86
C TYR A 165 28.65 10.83 7.49
N VAL A 166 29.02 10.94 6.21
CA VAL A 166 30.42 10.78 5.78
C VAL A 166 31.34 11.76 6.50
N ARG A 167 30.90 13.03 6.61
CA ARG A 167 31.64 14.06 7.35
C ARG A 167 31.72 13.75 8.84
N TYR A 168 30.58 13.40 9.43
CA TYR A 168 30.49 13.00 10.83
C TYR A 168 31.45 11.85 11.16
N ALA A 169 31.50 10.81 10.33
CA ALA A 169 32.37 9.65 10.56
C ALA A 169 33.87 10.02 10.54
N VAL A 170 34.28 10.95 9.66
CA VAL A 170 35.65 11.45 9.61
C VAL A 170 35.98 12.33 10.83
N GLU A 171 35.05 13.17 11.28
CA GLU A 171 35.23 14.01 12.46
C GLU A 171 35.30 13.19 13.76
N ASP A 172 34.42 12.20 13.92
CA ASP A 172 34.39 11.30 15.08
C ASP A 172 35.66 10.43 15.14
N GLY A 173 36.11 9.91 13.99
CA GLY A 173 37.38 9.18 13.86
C GLY A 173 38.63 10.03 14.20
N LYS A 174 38.58 11.35 14.01
CA LYS A 174 39.63 12.30 14.44
C LYS A 174 39.60 12.56 15.95
N GLN A 175 38.44 12.42 16.61
CA GLN A 175 38.31 12.55 18.06
C GLN A 175 38.82 11.31 18.81
N GLU A 176 38.63 10.10 18.28
CA GLU A 176 39.21 8.88 18.87
C GLU A 176 40.75 8.85 18.80
N THR A 177 41.34 9.45 17.76
CA THR A 177 42.80 9.49 17.57
C THR A 177 43.53 10.54 18.42
N SER A 178 42.82 11.51 18.99
CA SER A 178 43.43 12.56 19.84
C SER A 178 43.65 12.14 21.30
N TYR A 179 43.17 10.96 21.73
CA TYR A 179 43.33 10.44 23.09
C TYR A 179 44.16 9.15 23.21
N ARG A 180 44.74 8.62 22.13
CA ARG A 180 45.53 7.37 22.19
C ARG A 180 46.94 7.58 21.65
N GLY A 181 47.91 7.52 22.57
CA GLY A 181 49.32 7.76 22.31
C GLY A 181 49.94 6.89 21.22
N LYS A 182 50.92 7.50 20.54
CA LYS A 182 52.03 6.96 19.73
C LYS A 182 51.92 5.51 19.27
N GLY A 183 51.84 5.35 17.94
CA GLY A 183 52.43 4.22 17.24
C GLY A 183 51.43 3.30 16.56
N LYS A 184 50.90 3.75 15.41
CA LYS A 184 50.66 2.96 14.19
C LYS A 184 50.04 3.91 13.16
N GLU A 185 50.80 4.25 12.12
CA GLU A 185 50.23 4.79 10.89
C GLU A 185 49.23 3.77 10.37
N LYS A 186 47.94 4.09 10.50
CA LYS A 186 46.87 3.42 9.78
C LYS A 186 46.38 4.42 8.75
N GLU A 187 46.40 4.01 7.48
CA GLU A 187 45.66 4.69 6.43
C GLU A 187 44.26 5.01 6.93
N VAL A 188 43.89 6.29 6.92
CA VAL A 188 42.51 6.73 7.13
C VAL A 188 41.76 6.37 5.86
N GLU A 189 41.43 5.10 5.66
CA GLU A 189 40.46 4.75 4.63
C GLU A 189 39.11 5.32 5.11
N GLY A 190 38.67 6.43 4.50
CA GLY A 190 37.39 7.10 4.74
C GLY A 190 36.15 6.28 4.35
N ARG A 191 36.24 4.95 4.45
CA ARG A 191 35.17 4.00 4.15
C ARG A 191 34.25 3.90 5.36
N THR A 192 33.07 4.46 5.20
CA THR A 192 32.02 4.51 6.22
C THR A 192 31.18 3.23 6.26
N GLY A 193 31.22 2.44 5.17
CA GLY A 193 30.36 1.28 4.99
C GLY A 193 28.87 1.63 4.82
N LEU A 194 28.53 2.93 4.67
CA LEU A 194 27.15 3.36 4.49
C LEU A 194 26.66 2.97 3.10
N VAL A 195 25.50 2.32 3.08
CA VAL A 195 24.75 2.05 1.86
C VAL A 195 23.35 2.65 1.93
N ILE A 196 22.85 3.12 0.79
CA ILE A 196 21.45 3.47 0.59
C ILE A 196 20.78 2.35 -0.20
N VAL A 197 19.65 1.82 0.29
CA VAL A 197 18.84 0.82 -0.40
C VAL A 197 17.46 1.39 -0.72
N PRO A 198 17.16 1.69 -2.00
CA PRO A 198 15.81 2.01 -2.45
C PRO A 198 14.85 0.84 -2.22
N VAL A 199 13.62 1.11 -1.77
CA VAL A 199 12.63 0.05 -1.52
C VAL A 199 11.31 0.38 -2.22
N ALA A 200 10.88 -0.46 -3.14
CA ALA A 200 9.57 -0.34 -3.75
C ALA A 200 8.53 -1.07 -2.89
N ILE A 201 7.47 -0.36 -2.49
CA ILE A 201 6.28 -0.95 -1.85
C ILE A 201 5.09 -0.74 -2.79
N VAL A 202 4.65 -1.84 -3.41
CA VAL A 202 3.56 -1.85 -4.38
C VAL A 202 2.38 -2.63 -3.82
N TYR A 203 1.24 -1.95 -3.69
CA TYR A 203 -0.02 -2.55 -3.30
C TYR A 203 -0.83 -2.90 -4.54
N THR A 204 -1.48 -4.07 -4.54
CA THR A 204 -2.45 -4.38 -5.60
C THR A 204 -3.69 -3.48 -5.51
N ASP A 205 -4.08 -3.14 -4.27
CA ASP A 205 -5.11 -2.18 -3.92
C ASP A 205 -4.77 -1.64 -2.53
N LYS A 206 -4.50 -0.34 -2.42
CA LYS A 206 -4.01 0.29 -1.19
C LYS A 206 -5.06 0.27 -0.08
N SER A 207 -6.32 0.49 -0.44
CA SER A 207 -7.42 0.77 0.49
C SER A 207 -8.19 -0.48 0.93
N ARG A 208 -8.04 -1.59 0.20
CA ARG A 208 -8.87 -2.79 0.34
C ARG A 208 -8.29 -3.80 1.33
N TYR A 209 -9.14 -4.27 2.23
CA TYR A 209 -8.84 -5.44 3.08
C TYR A 209 -8.65 -6.70 2.24
N LEU A 210 -7.65 -7.51 2.58
CA LEU A 210 -7.19 -8.69 1.81
C LEU A 210 -6.68 -8.32 0.41
N SER A 211 -6.11 -7.12 0.25
CA SER A 211 -5.22 -6.86 -0.87
C SER A 211 -3.88 -7.54 -0.64
N ARG A 212 -2.95 -7.36 -1.59
CA ARG A 212 -1.64 -7.99 -1.59
C ARG A 212 -0.54 -6.93 -1.66
N ILE A 213 0.63 -7.26 -1.11
CA ILE A 213 1.80 -6.37 -1.10
C ILE A 213 2.96 -7.04 -1.82
N PHE A 214 3.56 -6.33 -2.76
CA PHE A 214 4.85 -6.64 -3.34
C PHE A 214 5.89 -5.66 -2.80
N VAL A 215 6.98 -6.17 -2.24
CA VAL A 215 8.11 -5.36 -1.77
C VAL A 215 9.39 -5.81 -2.44
N LYS A 216 10.14 -4.85 -2.97
CA LYS A 216 11.44 -5.11 -3.60
C LYS A 216 12.50 -4.18 -3.07
N TYR A 217 13.59 -4.77 -2.58
CA TYR A 217 14.79 -4.05 -2.18
C TYR A 217 15.72 -3.90 -3.40
N GLY A 218 16.04 -2.66 -3.74
CA GLY A 218 16.90 -2.29 -4.87
C GLY A 218 18.37 -2.60 -4.62
N LYS A 219 19.22 -2.30 -5.62
CA LYS A 219 20.66 -2.50 -5.52
C LYS A 219 21.26 -1.50 -4.52
N PRO A 220 22.15 -1.92 -3.62
CA PRO A 220 22.76 -1.01 -2.65
C PRO A 220 23.62 0.05 -3.33
N ILE A 221 23.38 1.31 -3.00
CA ILE A 221 24.18 2.45 -3.45
C ILE A 221 25.24 2.69 -2.38
N SER A 222 26.49 2.34 -2.68
CA SER A 222 27.61 2.57 -1.76
C SER A 222 27.97 4.04 -1.70
N ILE A 223 27.92 4.63 -0.50
CA ILE A 223 28.25 6.04 -0.30
C ILE A 223 29.76 6.27 -0.27
N ASP A 224 30.53 5.23 0.04
CA ASP A 224 31.99 5.28 -0.01
C ASP A 224 32.51 5.56 -1.43
N ALA A 225 31.73 5.24 -2.48
CA ALA A 225 32.06 5.59 -3.87
C ALA A 225 32.05 7.11 -4.13
N PHE A 226 31.42 7.90 -3.26
CA PHE A 226 31.35 9.36 -3.34
C PHE A 226 32.19 10.05 -2.26
N ALA A 227 32.87 9.31 -1.38
CA ALA A 227 33.55 9.87 -0.21
C ALA A 227 34.65 10.89 -0.59
N ASP A 228 35.45 10.59 -1.61
CA ASP A 228 36.51 11.49 -2.06
C ASP A 228 35.95 12.82 -2.58
N GLU A 229 34.86 12.78 -3.37
CA GLU A 229 34.18 13.99 -3.87
C GLU A 229 33.56 14.81 -2.74
N ILE A 230 33.01 14.15 -1.71
CA ILE A 230 32.44 14.80 -0.52
C ILE A 230 33.51 15.51 0.32
N LEU A 231 34.70 14.90 0.46
CA LEU A 231 35.74 15.33 1.39
C LEU A 231 36.76 16.31 0.78
N THR A 232 37.01 16.26 -0.52
CA THR A 232 38.08 17.04 -1.17
C THR A 232 37.59 18.30 -1.90
N GLY A 233 36.33 18.34 -2.34
CA GLY A 233 35.77 19.48 -3.07
C GLY A 233 35.33 20.65 -2.18
N ASP A 234 34.85 21.74 -2.80
CA ASP A 234 34.16 22.81 -2.08
C ASP A 234 32.99 22.21 -1.28
N PRO A 235 32.94 22.40 0.05
CA PRO A 235 31.98 21.71 0.90
C PRO A 235 30.51 21.90 0.48
N ASP A 236 30.12 23.03 -0.08
CA ASP A 236 28.73 23.31 -0.44
C ASP A 236 28.42 22.90 -1.89
N GLU A 237 29.35 23.06 -2.81
CA GLU A 237 29.15 22.71 -4.22
C GLU A 237 29.27 21.20 -4.47
N SER A 238 30.32 20.56 -3.93
CA SER A 238 30.53 19.11 -4.09
C SER A 238 29.38 18.31 -3.48
N SER A 239 28.92 18.71 -2.28
CA SER A 239 27.78 18.09 -1.62
C SER A 239 26.50 18.17 -2.45
N LYS A 240 26.22 19.32 -3.09
CA LYS A 240 25.03 19.46 -3.95
C LYS A 240 25.11 18.54 -5.16
N THR A 241 26.30 18.40 -5.76
CA THR A 241 26.52 17.52 -6.90
C THR A 241 26.35 16.05 -6.52
N VAL A 242 26.96 15.61 -5.42
CA VAL A 242 26.82 14.25 -4.90
C VAL A 242 25.36 13.96 -4.51
N VAL A 243 24.68 14.90 -3.85
CA VAL A 243 23.25 14.77 -3.52
C VAL A 243 22.41 14.56 -4.77
N LYS A 244 22.65 15.32 -5.85
CA LYS A 244 21.94 15.14 -7.13
C LYS A 244 22.21 13.75 -7.73
N LYS A 245 23.46 13.27 -7.70
CA LYS A 245 23.84 11.92 -8.19
C LYS A 245 23.11 10.82 -7.42
N ILE A 246 23.14 10.88 -6.08
CA ILE A 246 22.45 9.91 -5.21
C ILE A 246 20.94 9.94 -5.46
N MET A 247 20.34 11.13 -5.54
CA MET A 247 18.90 11.26 -5.81
C MET A 247 18.50 10.65 -7.15
N ALA A 248 19.28 10.90 -8.21
CA ALA A 248 19.01 10.36 -9.54
C ALA A 248 19.07 8.83 -9.56
N GLU A 249 20.03 8.23 -8.86
CA GLU A 249 20.15 6.78 -8.72
C GLU A 249 18.97 6.19 -7.93
N VAL A 250 18.59 6.81 -6.81
CA VAL A 250 17.40 6.41 -6.03
C VAL A 250 16.13 6.53 -6.86
N GLU A 251 15.95 7.63 -7.59
CA GLU A 251 14.77 7.83 -8.44
C GLU A 251 14.68 6.78 -9.55
N THR A 252 15.79 6.51 -10.24
CA THR A 252 15.87 5.51 -11.31
C THR A 252 15.45 4.14 -10.79
N GLN A 253 16.06 3.67 -9.69
CA GLN A 253 15.73 2.37 -9.12
C GLN A 253 14.28 2.30 -8.62
N LEU A 254 13.76 3.35 -7.98
CA LEU A 254 12.36 3.35 -7.53
C LEU A 254 11.39 3.31 -8.71
N ARG A 255 11.66 4.04 -9.80
CA ARG A 255 10.83 4.02 -11.01
C ARG A 255 10.84 2.63 -11.67
N GLU A 256 12.00 2.00 -11.78
CA GLU A 256 12.13 0.65 -12.37
C GLU A 256 11.43 -0.44 -11.56
N MET A 257 11.38 -0.29 -10.22
CA MET A 257 10.78 -1.28 -9.32
C MET A 257 9.30 -1.03 -9.00
N THR A 258 8.72 0.05 -9.52
CA THR A 258 7.31 0.42 -9.32
C THR A 258 6.55 0.54 -10.64
N ILE A 259 5.25 0.84 -10.55
CA ILE A 259 4.39 1.01 -11.73
C ILE A 259 4.25 2.51 -11.98
N ASN A 260 4.68 2.98 -13.13
CA ASN A 260 4.73 4.39 -13.49
C ASN A 260 4.05 4.60 -14.84
N GLY A 261 2.90 5.27 -14.85
CA GLY A 261 2.18 5.66 -16.05
C GLY A 261 2.17 7.18 -16.29
N PRO A 262 1.91 7.61 -17.53
CA PRO A 262 1.89 9.02 -17.92
C PRO A 262 0.74 9.80 -17.27
N ASP A 263 -0.40 9.14 -17.02
CA ASP A 263 -1.59 9.76 -16.46
C ASP A 263 -2.50 8.74 -15.74
N TRP A 264 -3.47 9.26 -14.98
CA TRP A 264 -4.37 8.43 -14.17
C TRP A 264 -5.31 7.57 -15.01
N ASP A 265 -5.76 8.04 -16.17
CA ASP A 265 -6.64 7.26 -17.04
C ASP A 265 -5.87 6.05 -17.60
N THR A 266 -4.57 6.18 -17.85
CA THR A 266 -3.70 5.04 -18.23
C THR A 266 -3.65 3.99 -17.11
N MET A 267 -3.50 4.39 -15.85
CA MET A 267 -3.50 3.45 -14.72
C MET A 267 -4.84 2.71 -14.58
N CYS A 268 -5.95 3.42 -14.79
CA CYS A 268 -7.29 2.82 -14.80
C CYS A 268 -7.46 1.82 -15.96
N ALA A 269 -6.99 2.18 -17.16
CA ALA A 269 -7.02 1.31 -18.33
C ALA A 269 -6.19 0.04 -18.09
N VAL A 270 -4.98 0.16 -17.54
CA VAL A 270 -4.11 -0.98 -17.21
C VAL A 270 -4.72 -1.90 -16.16
N SER A 271 -5.33 -1.35 -15.10
CA SER A 271 -6.09 -2.18 -14.13
C SER A 271 -7.21 -2.95 -14.81
N MET A 272 -7.93 -2.32 -15.74
CA MET A 272 -9.00 -2.99 -16.47
C MET A 272 -8.50 -4.03 -17.45
N ALA A 273 -7.42 -3.76 -18.18
CA ALA A 273 -6.78 -4.73 -19.04
C ALA A 273 -6.35 -5.98 -18.26
N ARG A 274 -5.70 -5.83 -17.10
CA ARG A 274 -5.34 -6.96 -16.22
C ARG A 274 -6.56 -7.72 -15.73
N SER A 275 -7.61 -7.01 -15.30
CA SER A 275 -8.86 -7.62 -14.84
C SER A 275 -9.51 -8.48 -15.93
N ILE A 276 -9.46 -8.03 -17.19
CA ILE A 276 -9.98 -8.78 -18.34
C ILE A 276 -9.06 -9.97 -18.67
N LEU A 277 -7.75 -9.73 -18.79
CA LEU A 277 -6.79 -10.75 -19.24
C LEU A 277 -6.60 -11.88 -18.24
N TRP A 278 -6.81 -11.68 -16.94
CA TRP A 278 -6.66 -12.74 -15.93
C TRP A 278 -7.98 -13.18 -15.30
N ASP A 279 -9.13 -12.66 -15.76
CA ASP A 279 -10.47 -12.76 -15.16
C ASP A 279 -10.61 -12.17 -13.74
N ASP A 280 -9.56 -12.29 -12.93
CA ASP A 280 -9.38 -11.75 -11.59
C ASP A 280 -7.90 -11.41 -11.43
N GLU A 281 -7.59 -10.18 -11.05
CA GLU A 281 -6.21 -9.73 -10.83
C GLU A 281 -5.46 -10.59 -9.79
N ASP A 282 -6.19 -11.27 -8.90
CA ASP A 282 -5.65 -12.23 -7.94
C ASP A 282 -4.96 -13.45 -8.59
N HIS A 283 -5.22 -13.73 -9.87
CA HIS A 283 -4.54 -14.82 -10.61
C HIS A 283 -3.15 -14.42 -11.14
N ILE A 284 -2.80 -13.13 -11.10
CA ILE A 284 -1.46 -12.67 -11.44
C ILE A 284 -0.54 -12.97 -10.25
N PRO A 285 0.53 -13.78 -10.40
CA PRO A 285 1.51 -13.99 -9.34
C PRO A 285 2.15 -12.66 -8.92
N LEU A 286 2.32 -12.41 -7.61
CA LEU A 286 2.84 -11.11 -7.13
C LEU A 286 4.23 -10.78 -7.67
N LYS A 287 5.08 -11.80 -7.86
CA LYS A 287 6.42 -11.65 -8.46
C LYS A 287 6.40 -11.03 -9.87
N ASP A 288 5.31 -11.26 -10.61
CA ASP A 288 5.14 -10.78 -11.98
C ASP A 288 4.28 -9.50 -12.03
N TRP A 289 3.71 -9.05 -10.90
CA TRP A 289 2.74 -7.96 -10.83
C TRP A 289 3.28 -6.65 -11.41
N VAL A 290 4.47 -6.21 -10.98
CA VAL A 290 5.07 -4.96 -11.45
C VAL A 290 5.42 -5.06 -12.94
N GLY A 291 6.07 -6.15 -13.36
CA GLY A 291 6.49 -6.36 -14.75
C GLY A 291 5.31 -6.42 -15.73
N VAL A 292 4.24 -7.14 -15.39
CA VAL A 292 3.01 -7.18 -16.20
C VAL A 292 2.37 -5.81 -16.28
N SER A 293 2.25 -5.11 -15.15
CA SER A 293 1.62 -3.79 -15.11
C SER A 293 2.40 -2.77 -15.93
N GLN A 294 3.73 -2.72 -15.79
CA GLN A 294 4.55 -1.75 -16.52
C GLN A 294 4.58 -2.00 -18.03
N ARG A 295 4.58 -3.27 -18.48
CA ARG A 295 4.45 -3.59 -19.92
C ARG A 295 3.09 -3.23 -20.50
N LEU A 296 2.02 -3.33 -19.70
CA LEU A 296 0.72 -2.84 -20.11
C LEU A 296 0.65 -1.31 -20.11
N VAL A 297 1.42 -0.63 -19.26
CA VAL A 297 1.56 0.83 -19.32
C VAL A 297 2.25 1.26 -20.61
N SER A 298 3.33 0.59 -21.02
CA SER A 298 4.09 0.97 -22.23
C SER A 298 3.25 0.90 -23.51
N VAL A 299 2.20 0.07 -23.55
CA VAL A 299 1.20 0.04 -24.64
C VAL A 299 0.51 1.40 -24.83
N PHE A 300 0.30 2.15 -23.75
CA PHE A 300 -0.40 3.44 -23.76
C PHE A 300 0.55 4.65 -23.79
N GLU A 301 1.86 4.42 -23.88
CA GLU A 301 2.84 5.49 -24.10
C GLU A 301 2.81 5.98 -25.55
N SER A 302 2.47 5.11 -26.52
CA SER A 302 2.22 5.54 -27.90
C SER A 302 0.85 6.21 -28.03
N SER A 303 0.82 7.32 -28.76
CA SER A 303 -0.39 8.13 -28.98
C SER A 303 -1.10 7.78 -30.29
N ASP A 304 -1.14 6.49 -30.64
CA ASP A 304 -1.81 6.02 -31.84
C ASP A 304 -3.34 6.07 -31.68
N GLU A 305 -4.08 6.18 -32.80
CA GLU A 305 -5.55 6.15 -32.77
C GLU A 305 -6.08 4.87 -32.12
N ARG A 306 -5.40 3.73 -32.36
CA ARG A 306 -5.73 2.42 -31.80
C ARG A 306 -5.58 2.38 -30.27
N THR A 307 -4.44 2.85 -29.75
CA THR A 307 -4.16 2.85 -28.30
C THR A 307 -5.06 3.85 -27.58
N THR A 308 -5.38 4.97 -28.23
CA THR A 308 -6.36 5.96 -27.74
C THR A 308 -7.75 5.36 -27.62
N HIS A 309 -8.24 4.68 -28.66
CA HIS A 309 -9.55 4.00 -28.63
C HIS A 309 -9.60 2.90 -27.56
N LEU A 310 -8.54 2.08 -27.46
CA LEU A 310 -8.41 1.05 -26.43
C LEU A 310 -8.47 1.66 -25.02
N LYS A 311 -7.69 2.71 -24.76
CA LYS A 311 -7.65 3.42 -23.48
C LYS A 311 -9.03 3.95 -23.11
N GLN A 312 -9.73 4.60 -24.03
CA GLN A 312 -11.08 5.12 -23.81
C GLN A 312 -12.08 4.01 -23.45
N ALA A 313 -12.05 2.89 -24.18
CA ALA A 313 -12.95 1.76 -23.93
C ALA A 313 -12.71 1.11 -22.54
N LEU A 314 -11.44 0.87 -22.20
CA LEU A 314 -11.04 0.29 -20.90
C LEU A 314 -11.37 1.22 -19.73
N THR A 315 -11.05 2.51 -19.86
CA THR A 315 -11.28 3.52 -18.84
C THR A 315 -12.77 3.75 -18.60
N LYS A 316 -13.59 3.76 -19.66
CA LYS A 316 -15.06 3.81 -19.55
C LYS A 316 -15.62 2.62 -18.81
N TYR A 317 -15.13 1.41 -19.11
CA TYR A 317 -15.56 0.20 -18.42
C TYR A 317 -15.14 0.22 -16.94
N TYR A 318 -13.92 0.65 -16.65
CA TYR A 318 -13.43 0.85 -15.28
C TYR A 318 -14.31 1.82 -14.49
N ALA A 319 -14.59 3.00 -15.04
CA ALA A 319 -15.41 4.03 -14.39
C ALA A 319 -16.81 3.50 -14.05
N LEU A 320 -17.46 2.82 -15.00
CA LEU A 320 -18.79 2.26 -14.79
C LEU A 320 -18.80 1.14 -13.74
N LEU A 321 -17.76 0.30 -13.66
CA LEU A 321 -17.61 -0.70 -12.60
C LEU A 321 -17.47 -0.04 -11.23
N HIS A 322 -16.61 0.99 -11.15
CA HIS A 322 -16.37 1.76 -9.93
C HIS A 322 -17.67 2.38 -9.40
N TYR A 323 -18.37 3.17 -10.21
CA TYR A 323 -19.61 3.85 -9.79
C TYR A 323 -20.79 2.90 -9.59
N ALA A 324 -20.87 1.81 -10.36
CA ALA A 324 -21.86 0.77 -10.09
C ALA A 324 -21.56 -0.02 -8.82
N GLY A 325 -20.32 0.05 -8.28
CA GLY A 325 -19.86 -0.75 -7.15
C GLY A 325 -19.93 -2.25 -7.47
N ILE A 326 -19.47 -2.64 -8.66
CA ILE A 326 -19.42 -4.01 -9.15
C ILE A 326 -17.98 -4.30 -9.54
N LYS A 327 -17.45 -5.47 -9.15
CA LYS A 327 -16.12 -5.92 -9.58
C LYS A 327 -16.22 -6.71 -10.88
N HIS A 328 -15.22 -6.56 -11.74
CA HIS A 328 -15.11 -7.32 -12.99
C HIS A 328 -15.22 -8.84 -12.75
N SER A 329 -14.39 -9.41 -11.88
CA SER A 329 -14.37 -10.86 -11.62
C SER A 329 -15.70 -11.41 -11.09
N ILE A 330 -16.42 -10.60 -10.30
CA ILE A 330 -17.76 -10.93 -9.80
C ILE A 330 -18.77 -10.92 -10.93
N LEU A 331 -18.76 -9.89 -11.76
CA LEU A 331 -19.65 -9.77 -12.92
C LEU A 331 -19.43 -10.93 -13.90
N LEU A 332 -18.17 -11.26 -14.18
CA LEU A 332 -17.77 -12.39 -15.01
C LEU A 332 -18.24 -13.73 -14.45
N SER A 333 -18.17 -13.94 -13.13
CA SER A 333 -18.66 -15.17 -12.49
C SER A 333 -20.18 -15.39 -12.58
N LEU A 334 -20.95 -14.31 -12.81
CA LEU A 334 -22.41 -14.35 -12.92
C LEU A 334 -22.87 -14.35 -14.38
N LEU A 335 -22.17 -13.58 -15.22
CA LEU A 335 -22.39 -13.46 -16.65
C LEU A 335 -21.07 -13.75 -17.37
N PRO A 336 -20.72 -15.03 -17.57
CA PRO A 336 -19.57 -15.42 -18.37
C PRO A 336 -19.67 -14.82 -19.77
N VAL A 337 -18.54 -14.40 -20.33
CA VAL A 337 -18.50 -13.99 -21.74
C VAL A 337 -18.40 -15.27 -22.57
N SER A 338 -19.40 -15.55 -23.40
CA SER A 338 -19.28 -16.57 -24.45
C SER A 338 -18.60 -15.94 -25.67
N ASN A 339 -17.70 -16.67 -26.34
CA ASN A 339 -16.98 -16.20 -27.53
C ASN A 339 -17.91 -15.60 -28.60
N SER A 340 -19.02 -16.28 -28.91
CA SER A 340 -20.03 -15.80 -29.87
C SER A 340 -20.87 -14.60 -29.44
N ALA A 341 -20.85 -14.21 -28.16
CA ALA A 341 -21.71 -13.14 -27.62
C ALA A 341 -21.02 -11.76 -27.53
N ILE A 342 -19.71 -11.67 -27.77
CA ILE A 342 -18.97 -10.39 -27.73
C ILE A 342 -19.37 -9.48 -28.89
N LEU A 343 -19.72 -10.08 -30.03
CA LEU A 343 -20.03 -9.37 -31.28
C LEU A 343 -21.54 -9.10 -31.46
N ASP A 344 -22.40 -9.87 -30.78
CA ASP A 344 -23.87 -9.83 -30.96
C ASP A 344 -24.62 -9.38 -29.71
N ILE A 345 -24.12 -8.39 -28.95
CA ILE A 345 -24.97 -7.68 -27.98
C ILE A 345 -25.69 -6.58 -28.76
N PRO A 346 -26.95 -6.78 -29.17
CA PRO A 346 -27.68 -5.74 -29.86
C PRO A 346 -27.90 -4.57 -28.87
N PRO A 347 -28.19 -3.35 -29.37
CA PRO A 347 -28.33 -2.15 -28.55
C PRO A 347 -29.25 -2.37 -27.34
N PRO A 348 -29.17 -1.53 -26.28
CA PRO A 348 -29.76 -1.74 -24.94
C PRO A 348 -31.28 -1.99 -24.86
N HIS A 349 -31.97 -2.18 -25.98
CA HIS A 349 -33.41 -2.32 -26.13
C HIS A 349 -33.86 -3.67 -26.73
N SER A 350 -32.95 -4.56 -27.16
CA SER A 350 -33.31 -5.74 -27.99
C SER A 350 -32.96 -7.12 -27.42
N LEU A 351 -32.34 -7.25 -26.24
CA LEU A 351 -32.17 -8.56 -25.58
C LEU A 351 -33.40 -8.95 -24.75
N PRO A 352 -33.93 -10.19 -24.88
CA PRO A 352 -34.95 -10.68 -23.97
C PRO A 352 -34.39 -10.67 -22.54
N SER A 353 -34.99 -9.87 -21.66
CA SER A 353 -34.53 -9.65 -20.28
C SER A 353 -34.49 -10.94 -19.45
N SER A 354 -35.18 -12.01 -19.90
CA SER A 354 -35.16 -13.33 -19.30
C SER A 354 -33.79 -14.03 -19.43
N TYR A 355 -33.13 -13.98 -20.59
CA TYR A 355 -31.86 -14.70 -20.81
C TYR A 355 -30.72 -14.16 -19.93
N LEU A 356 -30.67 -12.83 -19.75
CA LEU A 356 -29.68 -12.16 -18.91
C LEU A 356 -29.83 -12.46 -17.41
N LEU A 357 -30.96 -13.02 -16.97
CA LEU A 357 -31.19 -13.41 -15.58
C LEU A 357 -31.12 -14.91 -15.34
N VAL A 358 -31.39 -15.75 -16.35
CA VAL A 358 -31.35 -17.22 -16.23
C VAL A 358 -29.96 -17.69 -15.77
N GLN A 359 -28.90 -17.30 -16.49
CA GLN A 359 -27.53 -17.74 -16.19
C GLN A 359 -27.05 -17.31 -14.79
N PRO A 360 -27.17 -16.03 -14.37
CA PRO A 360 -26.84 -15.62 -13.01
C PRO A 360 -27.66 -16.37 -11.95
N THR A 361 -28.95 -16.61 -12.20
CA THR A 361 -29.83 -17.32 -11.24
C THR A 361 -29.39 -18.76 -11.05
N ILE A 362 -29.10 -19.48 -12.14
CA ILE A 362 -28.57 -20.85 -12.09
C ILE A 362 -27.21 -20.87 -11.38
N SER A 363 -26.32 -19.92 -11.70
CA SER A 363 -24.99 -19.79 -11.09
C SER A 363 -25.05 -19.56 -9.57
N ILE A 364 -26.01 -18.75 -9.09
CA ILE A 364 -26.25 -18.55 -7.66
C ILE A 364 -26.82 -19.83 -7.03
N LEU A 365 -27.87 -20.42 -7.62
CA LEU A 365 -28.55 -21.60 -7.08
C LEU A 365 -27.60 -22.80 -6.94
N ARG A 366 -26.77 -23.05 -7.95
CA ARG A 366 -25.73 -24.11 -7.92
C ARG A 366 -24.70 -23.88 -6.83
N SER A 367 -24.33 -22.63 -6.55
CA SER A 367 -23.32 -22.30 -5.55
C SER A 367 -23.85 -22.17 -4.12
N LEU A 368 -25.18 -22.15 -3.94
CA LEU A 368 -25.82 -21.83 -2.67
C LEU A 368 -25.57 -22.89 -1.58
N PRO A 369 -25.74 -24.21 -1.80
CA PRO A 369 -25.56 -25.21 -0.75
C PRO A 369 -24.14 -25.19 -0.15
N PHE A 370 -23.13 -25.17 -1.01
CA PHE A 370 -21.73 -25.10 -0.60
C PHE A 370 -21.42 -23.77 0.11
N SER A 371 -22.00 -22.67 -0.36
CA SER A 371 -21.83 -21.36 0.27
C SER A 371 -22.45 -21.29 1.67
N LEU A 372 -23.62 -21.91 1.88
CA LEU A 372 -24.27 -22.00 3.18
C LEU A 372 -23.45 -22.85 4.15
N LEU A 373 -22.98 -24.03 3.71
CA LEU A 373 -22.10 -24.86 4.52
C LEU A 373 -20.82 -24.11 4.93
N ARG A 374 -20.16 -23.46 3.95
CA ARG A 374 -18.96 -22.66 4.21
C ARG A 374 -19.24 -21.48 5.14
N PHE A 375 -20.42 -20.87 5.05
CA PHE A 375 -20.81 -19.78 5.95
C PHE A 375 -21.02 -20.28 7.38
N VAL A 376 -21.68 -21.43 7.57
CA VAL A 376 -21.84 -22.07 8.89
C VAL A 376 -20.48 -22.36 9.52
N LEU A 377 -19.55 -22.95 8.75
CA LEU A 377 -18.17 -23.19 9.20
C LEU A 377 -17.39 -21.90 9.48
N PHE A 378 -17.83 -20.76 8.94
CA PHE A 378 -17.20 -19.46 9.17
C PHE A 378 -17.74 -18.73 10.40
N ILE A 379 -18.85 -19.18 11.00
CA ILE A 379 -19.47 -18.51 12.16
C ILE A 379 -18.47 -18.39 13.33
N PRO A 380 -17.73 -19.45 13.76
CA PRO A 380 -16.82 -19.32 14.90
C PRO A 380 -15.73 -18.25 14.71
N PRO A 381 -14.93 -18.24 13.63
CA PRO A 381 -13.97 -17.16 13.41
C PRO A 381 -14.64 -15.80 13.13
N LEU A 382 -15.83 -15.78 12.52
CA LEU A 382 -16.58 -14.54 12.28
C LEU A 382 -16.95 -13.84 13.59
N LEU A 383 -17.41 -14.58 14.60
CA LEU A 383 -17.79 -14.00 15.90
C LEU A 383 -16.62 -13.27 16.58
N LEU A 384 -15.40 -13.79 16.45
CA LEU A 384 -14.19 -13.11 16.95
C LEU A 384 -13.93 -11.80 16.18
N HIS A 385 -14.07 -11.81 14.86
CA HIS A 385 -13.70 -10.70 13.97
C HIS A 385 -14.81 -9.68 13.73
N PHE A 386 -16.06 -10.01 14.07
CA PHE A 386 -17.24 -9.22 13.73
C PHE A 386 -17.17 -7.77 14.25
N PRO A 387 -16.83 -7.52 15.54
CA PRO A 387 -16.64 -6.15 16.01
C PRO A 387 -15.53 -5.42 15.24
N GLY A 388 -14.45 -6.09 14.88
CA GLY A 388 -13.36 -5.53 14.06
C GLY A 388 -13.81 -5.01 12.69
N TYR A 389 -14.73 -5.70 12.02
CA TYR A 389 -15.27 -5.22 10.75
C TYR A 389 -16.09 -3.94 10.90
N ILE A 390 -16.84 -3.84 12.00
CA ILE A 390 -17.67 -2.66 12.29
C ILE A 390 -16.75 -1.50 12.67
N THR A 391 -15.88 -1.68 13.66
CA THR A 391 -14.99 -0.63 14.16
C THR A 391 -14.00 -0.18 13.10
N GLY A 392 -13.45 -1.08 12.29
CA GLY A 392 -12.57 -0.73 11.18
C GLY A 392 -13.29 0.11 10.11
N ARG A 393 -14.54 -0.24 9.76
CA ARG A 393 -15.33 0.55 8.81
C ARG A 393 -15.73 1.90 9.38
N LEU A 394 -16.10 1.97 10.65
CA LEU A 394 -16.44 3.22 11.33
C LEU A 394 -15.21 4.14 11.46
N ALA A 395 -14.07 3.60 11.89
CA ALA A 395 -12.82 4.36 11.99
C ALA A 395 -12.44 4.96 10.63
N ALA A 396 -12.48 4.19 9.55
CA ALA A 396 -12.19 4.72 8.22
C ALA A 396 -13.24 5.74 7.74
N LYS A 397 -14.51 5.61 8.14
CA LYS A 397 -15.53 6.61 7.78
C LYS A 397 -15.38 7.92 8.57
N CYS A 398 -14.96 7.85 9.82
CA CYS A 398 -14.91 8.99 10.74
C CYS A 398 -13.56 9.72 10.75
N LEU A 399 -12.46 9.01 10.49
CA LEU A 399 -11.10 9.52 10.69
C LEU A 399 -10.28 9.62 9.39
N ALA A 400 -10.65 8.90 8.34
CA ALA A 400 -9.95 9.01 7.05
C ALA A 400 -10.26 10.37 6.40
N THR A 401 -9.25 11.00 5.83
CA THR A 401 -9.43 12.23 5.06
C THR A 401 -10.27 11.91 3.81
N PRO A 402 -11.41 12.59 3.59
CA PRO A 402 -12.24 12.34 2.42
C PRO A 402 -11.45 12.57 1.12
N GLY A 403 -11.43 11.57 0.24
CA GLY A 403 -10.78 11.64 -1.08
C GLY A 403 -9.33 11.16 -1.11
N GLU A 404 -8.67 10.98 0.04
CA GLU A 404 -7.33 10.39 0.13
C GLU A 404 -7.43 8.86 0.22
N GLU A 405 -6.77 8.13 -0.68
CA GLU A 405 -6.81 6.67 -0.73
C GLU A 405 -5.84 5.99 0.25
N GLU A 406 -4.90 6.76 0.81
CA GLU A 406 -3.83 6.29 1.70
C GLU A 406 -4.36 6.10 3.13
N SER A 407 -5.22 7.02 3.59
CA SER A 407 -5.72 7.01 4.97
C SER A 407 -6.76 5.91 5.32
N PRO A 408 -7.60 5.37 4.41
CA PRO A 408 -8.58 4.35 4.76
C PRO A 408 -7.98 3.04 5.29
N ALA A 409 -6.84 2.58 4.75
CA ALA A 409 -6.27 1.29 5.13
C ALA A 409 -5.70 1.31 6.56
N GLN A 410 -5.03 2.40 6.94
CA GLN A 410 -4.55 2.59 8.31
C GLN A 410 -5.70 2.56 9.32
N PHE A 411 -6.78 3.30 9.08
CA PHE A 411 -7.89 3.36 10.02
C PHE A 411 -8.71 2.06 10.05
N LYS A 412 -8.84 1.35 8.91
CA LYS A 412 -9.41 -0.01 8.90
C LYS A 412 -8.57 -0.98 9.72
N SER A 413 -7.26 -0.92 9.58
CA SER A 413 -6.32 -1.81 10.29
C SER A 413 -6.33 -1.53 11.80
N VAL A 414 -6.16 -0.27 12.20
CA VAL A 414 -6.15 0.15 13.61
C VAL A 414 -7.52 -0.08 14.25
N GLY A 415 -8.59 0.43 13.64
CA GLY A 415 -9.95 0.25 14.14
C GLY A 415 -10.37 -1.22 14.20
N GLY A 416 -9.99 -2.01 13.20
CA GLY A 416 -10.25 -3.44 13.16
C GLY A 416 -9.53 -4.21 14.26
N GLY A 417 -8.23 -3.94 14.46
CA GLY A 417 -7.43 -4.53 15.53
C GLY A 417 -7.99 -4.21 16.91
N LEU A 418 -8.35 -2.95 17.17
CA LEU A 418 -8.99 -2.53 18.42
C LEU A 418 -10.31 -3.27 18.67
N GLY A 419 -11.18 -3.37 17.65
CA GLY A 419 -12.45 -4.08 17.77
C GLY A 419 -12.28 -5.57 18.11
N ILE A 420 -11.32 -6.24 17.48
CA ILE A 420 -10.99 -7.64 17.80
C ILE A 420 -10.44 -7.76 19.23
N GLY A 421 -9.54 -6.85 19.63
CA GLY A 421 -8.97 -6.83 20.97
C GLY A 421 -10.02 -6.62 22.07
N MET A 422 -10.94 -5.68 21.88
CA MET A 422 -12.06 -5.43 22.78
C MET A 422 -12.98 -6.66 22.90
N ASN A 423 -13.26 -7.32 21.78
CA ASN A 423 -14.08 -8.52 21.76
C ASN A 423 -13.43 -9.68 22.53
N LEU A 424 -12.12 -9.87 22.34
CA LEU A 424 -11.35 -10.86 23.08
C LEU A 424 -11.34 -10.56 24.59
N ALA A 425 -11.13 -9.31 24.97
CA ALA A 425 -11.15 -8.89 26.38
C ALA A 425 -12.53 -9.12 27.02
N ALA A 426 -13.61 -8.79 26.32
CA ALA A 426 -14.98 -9.03 26.77
C ALA A 426 -15.27 -10.53 26.96
N ALA A 427 -14.88 -11.37 25.98
CA ALA A 427 -15.05 -12.81 26.06
C ALA A 427 -14.29 -13.41 27.26
N LEU A 428 -13.04 -12.99 27.48
CA LEU A 428 -12.23 -13.41 28.62
C LEU A 428 -12.82 -12.93 29.95
N GLY A 429 -13.31 -11.70 30.03
CA GLY A 429 -13.96 -11.15 31.22
C GLY A 429 -15.23 -11.94 31.60
N ILE A 430 -16.05 -12.34 30.62
CA ILE A 430 -17.23 -13.17 30.85
C ILE A 430 -16.85 -14.56 31.36
N LEU A 431 -15.84 -15.19 30.76
CA LEU A 431 -15.37 -16.51 31.18
C LEU A 431 -14.77 -16.49 32.59
N TRP A 432 -14.06 -15.41 32.93
CA TRP A 432 -13.53 -15.17 34.28
C TRP A 432 -14.67 -15.01 35.30
N LYS A 433 -15.68 -14.18 35.00
CA LYS A 433 -16.86 -14.01 35.85
C LYS A 433 -17.63 -15.31 36.08
N LYS A 434 -17.67 -16.21 35.09
CA LYS A 434 -18.35 -17.52 35.18
C LYS A 434 -17.48 -18.63 35.78
N ASN A 435 -16.25 -18.34 36.20
CA ASN A 435 -15.25 -19.30 36.68
C ASN A 435 -14.99 -20.47 35.71
N ARG A 436 -15.18 -20.25 34.39
CA ARG A 436 -15.03 -21.26 33.33
C ARG A 436 -13.67 -21.21 32.61
N LEU A 437 -12.73 -20.44 33.14
CA LEU A 437 -11.37 -20.34 32.56
C LEU A 437 -10.68 -21.72 32.48
N GLY A 438 -10.88 -22.56 33.50
CA GLY A 438 -10.32 -23.92 33.53
C GLY A 438 -10.93 -24.88 32.50
N THR A 439 -12.17 -24.64 32.07
CA THR A 439 -12.85 -25.43 31.04
C THR A 439 -12.22 -25.22 29.65
N LEU A 440 -11.64 -24.04 29.43
CA LEU A 440 -10.98 -23.70 28.17
C LEU A 440 -9.60 -24.37 28.05
N THR A 441 -8.88 -24.50 29.18
CA THR A 441 -7.62 -25.25 29.25
C THR A 441 -7.82 -26.76 29.16
N SER A 442 -8.94 -27.31 29.66
CA SER A 442 -9.25 -28.74 29.54
C SER A 442 -9.68 -29.12 28.12
N LEU A 443 -10.45 -28.26 27.43
CA LEU A 443 -10.96 -28.51 26.08
C LEU A 443 -9.85 -28.54 25.00
N LEU A 444 -8.71 -27.90 25.27
CA LEU A 444 -7.53 -27.88 24.40
C LEU A 444 -6.43 -28.86 24.83
N GLY A 445 -6.73 -29.79 25.74
CA GLY A 445 -5.79 -30.85 26.15
C GLY A 445 -4.63 -30.41 27.05
N LEU A 446 -4.64 -29.16 27.54
CA LEU A 446 -3.60 -28.62 28.42
C LEU A 446 -3.93 -28.77 29.92
N GLY A 447 -5.00 -29.49 30.25
CA GLY A 447 -5.45 -29.72 31.62
C GLY A 447 -4.41 -30.39 32.53
N ALA A 448 -3.52 -31.21 31.98
CA ALA A 448 -2.44 -31.89 32.73
C ALA A 448 -1.46 -30.91 33.40
N TRP A 449 -1.26 -29.71 32.84
CA TRP A 449 -0.38 -28.68 33.43
C TRP A 449 -1.01 -27.92 34.60
N THR A 450 -2.31 -28.11 34.85
CA THR A 450 -3.07 -27.31 35.82
C THR A 450 -3.32 -28.02 37.16
N GLN A 451 -2.99 -29.30 37.31
CA GLN A 451 -3.35 -30.09 38.50
C GLN A 451 -2.45 -29.88 39.74
N ASP A 452 -1.23 -29.36 39.61
CA ASP A 452 -0.32 -29.21 40.75
C ASP A 452 -0.69 -27.97 41.61
N LYS A 453 -0.62 -28.05 42.95
CA LYS A 453 -1.13 -27.05 43.93
C LYS A 453 -0.04 -26.17 44.59
N SER A 454 1.21 -26.23 44.13
CA SER A 454 2.33 -25.41 44.64
C SER A 454 2.28 -23.92 44.24
N ARG A 455 2.94 -23.00 44.96
CA ARG A 455 3.14 -21.58 44.54
C ARG A 455 3.80 -21.44 43.16
N MET A 456 4.66 -22.40 42.78
CA MET A 456 5.25 -22.50 41.44
C MET A 456 4.18 -22.85 40.38
N SER A 457 3.03 -23.42 40.79
CA SER A 457 1.94 -23.82 39.91
C SER A 457 1.03 -22.68 39.50
N THR A 458 0.88 -21.62 40.31
CA THR A 458 0.08 -20.44 39.94
C THR A 458 0.67 -19.72 38.73
N PHE A 459 2.00 -19.57 38.70
CA PHE A 459 2.70 -18.98 37.55
C PHE A 459 2.61 -19.88 36.31
N LYS A 460 2.80 -21.20 36.46
CA LYS A 460 2.64 -22.19 35.37
C LYS A 460 1.20 -22.22 34.83
N ARG A 461 0.18 -22.09 35.68
CA ARG A 461 -1.24 -22.00 35.29
C ARG A 461 -1.54 -20.72 34.52
N LEU A 462 -1.02 -19.58 34.98
CA LEU A 462 -1.20 -18.30 34.28
C LEU A 462 -0.53 -18.34 32.90
N PHE A 463 0.71 -18.84 32.82
CA PHE A 463 1.44 -18.96 31.56
C PHE A 463 0.75 -19.95 30.60
N GLY A 464 0.30 -21.10 31.12
CA GLY A 464 -0.46 -22.07 30.36
C GLY A 464 -1.78 -21.50 29.81
N LEU A 465 -2.50 -20.72 30.62
CA LEU A 465 -3.72 -20.04 30.20
C LEU A 465 -3.44 -19.00 29.10
N VAL A 466 -2.45 -18.13 29.28
CA VAL A 466 -2.07 -17.12 28.29
C VAL A 466 -1.63 -17.79 26.98
N GLY A 467 -0.83 -18.85 27.06
CA GLY A 467 -0.44 -19.65 25.89
C GLY A 467 -1.64 -20.28 25.19
N THR A 468 -2.59 -20.85 25.94
CA THR A 468 -3.81 -21.45 25.41
C THR A 468 -4.67 -20.42 24.67
N ILE A 469 -4.88 -19.25 25.27
CA ILE A 469 -5.63 -18.14 24.64
C ILE A 469 -4.93 -17.71 23.36
N TYR A 470 -3.60 -17.52 23.43
CA TYR A 470 -2.81 -17.11 22.28
C TYR A 470 -2.91 -18.10 21.11
N VAL A 471 -2.74 -19.40 21.36
CA VAL A 471 -2.86 -20.45 20.34
C VAL A 471 -4.28 -20.50 19.78
N SER A 472 -5.30 -20.38 20.62
CA SER A 472 -6.71 -20.37 20.19
C SER A 472 -7.00 -19.19 19.26
N VAL A 473 -6.53 -18.00 19.60
CA VAL A 473 -6.66 -16.80 18.75
C VAL A 473 -5.93 -17.01 17.43
N LEU A 474 -4.71 -17.56 17.44
CA LEU A 474 -3.96 -17.87 16.22
C LEU A 474 -4.71 -18.85 15.31
N VAL A 475 -5.30 -19.90 15.88
CA VAL A 475 -6.12 -20.87 15.12
C VAL A 475 -7.34 -20.18 14.52
N LEU A 476 -8.07 -19.37 15.29
CA LEU A 476 -9.23 -18.63 14.80
C LEU A 476 -8.88 -17.63 13.71
N VAL A 477 -7.74 -16.94 13.81
CA VAL A 477 -7.25 -16.02 12.77
C VAL A 477 -6.85 -16.78 11.50
N LYS A 478 -6.18 -17.93 11.62
CA LYS A 478 -5.87 -18.76 10.44
C LYS A 478 -7.14 -19.32 9.79
N TRP A 479 -8.07 -19.83 10.60
CA TRP A 479 -9.37 -20.33 10.13
C TRP A 479 -10.17 -19.21 9.43
N HIS A 480 -10.18 -18.01 10.00
CA HIS A 480 -10.77 -16.83 9.39
C HIS A 480 -10.22 -16.59 7.98
N LYS A 481 -8.89 -16.49 7.84
CA LYS A 481 -8.22 -16.22 6.56
C LYS A 481 -8.55 -17.23 5.48
N LEU A 482 -8.68 -18.50 5.84
CA LEU A 482 -9.02 -19.58 4.90
C LEU A 482 -10.40 -19.39 4.26
N LEU A 483 -11.37 -18.84 5.01
CA LEU A 483 -12.77 -18.79 4.59
C LEU A 483 -13.25 -17.39 4.19
N VAL A 484 -12.65 -16.33 4.73
CA VAL A 484 -13.13 -14.94 4.59
C VAL A 484 -13.19 -14.48 3.13
N LYS A 485 -12.15 -14.75 2.34
CA LYS A 485 -12.07 -14.30 0.94
C LYS A 485 -13.20 -14.89 0.10
N SER A 486 -13.44 -16.18 0.26
CA SER A 486 -14.46 -16.92 -0.47
C SER A 486 -15.89 -16.53 -0.04
N ASN A 487 -16.12 -16.35 1.27
CA ASN A 487 -17.40 -15.84 1.78
C ASN A 487 -17.67 -14.40 1.34
N TYR A 488 -16.65 -13.54 1.36
CA TYR A 488 -16.75 -12.17 0.87
C TYR A 488 -17.07 -12.14 -0.63
N ARG A 489 -16.40 -12.95 -1.45
CA ARG A 489 -16.70 -13.10 -2.89
C ARG A 489 -18.15 -13.53 -3.11
N GLN A 490 -18.67 -14.47 -2.31
CA GLN A 490 -20.07 -14.89 -2.41
C GLN A 490 -21.06 -13.77 -2.04
N LEU A 491 -20.79 -13.00 -0.98
CA LEU A 491 -21.61 -11.84 -0.63
C LEU A 491 -21.63 -10.83 -1.78
N GLN A 492 -20.48 -10.56 -2.40
CA GLN A 492 -20.40 -9.69 -3.58
C GLN A 492 -21.21 -10.23 -4.76
N ARG A 493 -21.19 -11.55 -5.00
CA ARG A 493 -22.03 -12.20 -6.03
C ARG A 493 -23.52 -11.98 -5.76
N LEU A 494 -23.98 -12.17 -4.53
CA LEU A 494 -25.39 -11.96 -4.16
C LEU A 494 -25.81 -10.49 -4.32
N LEU A 495 -24.97 -9.54 -3.91
CA LEU A 495 -25.25 -8.11 -4.05
C LEU A 495 -25.28 -7.68 -5.53
N THR A 496 -24.36 -8.17 -6.36
CA THR A 496 -24.35 -7.92 -7.81
C THR A 496 -25.55 -8.57 -8.49
N TYR A 497 -25.92 -9.80 -8.11
CA TYR A 497 -27.13 -10.47 -8.60
C TYR A 497 -28.39 -9.66 -8.28
N LYS A 498 -28.52 -9.13 -7.04
CA LYS A 498 -29.61 -8.23 -6.67
C LYS A 498 -29.67 -7.00 -7.57
N LYS A 499 -28.51 -6.40 -7.90
CA LYS A 499 -28.44 -5.25 -8.83
C LYS A 499 -28.93 -5.66 -10.23
N LEU A 500 -28.42 -6.76 -10.79
CA LEU A 500 -28.86 -7.30 -12.09
C LEU A 500 -30.37 -7.55 -12.11
N LEU A 501 -30.89 -8.29 -11.13
CA LEU A 501 -32.32 -8.57 -10.98
C LEU A 501 -33.13 -7.28 -10.94
N SER A 502 -32.69 -6.29 -10.14
CA SER A 502 -33.40 -5.01 -10.03
C SER A 502 -33.40 -4.20 -11.33
N THR A 503 -32.35 -4.30 -12.14
CA THR A 503 -32.26 -3.59 -13.43
C THR A 503 -33.22 -4.19 -14.47
N PHE A 504 -33.31 -5.51 -14.53
CA PHE A 504 -34.10 -6.20 -15.55
C PHE A 504 -35.57 -6.42 -15.13
N ALA A 505 -35.86 -6.57 -13.84
CA ALA A 505 -37.24 -6.73 -13.34
C ALA A 505 -38.04 -5.41 -13.33
N PHE A 506 -37.40 -4.26 -13.10
CA PHE A 506 -38.07 -2.97 -12.93
C PHE A 506 -37.81 -1.98 -14.09
N SER A 507 -37.49 -2.51 -15.29
CA SER A 507 -36.92 -1.79 -16.44
C SER A 507 -37.74 -0.63 -17.05
N ARG A 508 -38.95 -0.32 -16.56
CA ARG A 508 -39.80 0.71 -17.19
C ARG A 508 -39.68 2.13 -16.62
N ALA A 509 -38.98 2.35 -15.50
CA ALA A 509 -38.90 3.68 -14.87
C ALA A 509 -37.55 4.40 -15.11
N ASP A 510 -37.61 5.64 -15.61
CA ASP A 510 -36.54 6.65 -15.82
C ASP A 510 -35.18 6.15 -16.33
N LYS A 511 -35.02 6.14 -17.66
CA LYS A 511 -33.71 6.01 -18.32
C LYS A 511 -32.89 7.28 -18.04
N PRO A 512 -31.63 7.16 -17.57
CA PRO A 512 -30.75 8.32 -17.41
C PRO A 512 -30.46 8.96 -18.77
N THR A 513 -30.30 10.28 -18.79
CA THR A 513 -29.96 11.01 -20.03
C THR A 513 -28.54 10.65 -20.49
N PRO A 514 -28.22 10.79 -21.79
CA PRO A 514 -26.87 10.57 -22.30
C PRO A 514 -25.80 11.38 -21.56
N SER A 515 -26.10 12.66 -21.27
CA SER A 515 -25.21 13.55 -20.51
C SER A 515 -24.97 13.07 -19.08
N GLN A 516 -25.98 12.49 -18.42
CA GLN A 516 -25.80 11.89 -17.10
C GLN A 516 -24.83 10.71 -17.16
N ILE A 517 -24.97 9.82 -18.16
CA ILE A 517 -24.09 8.65 -18.32
C ILE A 517 -22.66 9.02 -18.70
N GLU A 518 -22.48 10.09 -19.46
CA GLU A 518 -21.15 10.60 -19.83
C GLU A 518 -20.33 10.98 -18.58
N ALA A 519 -20.95 11.60 -17.58
CA ALA A 519 -20.30 11.92 -16.31
C ALA A 519 -19.80 10.67 -15.55
N TYR A 520 -20.43 9.51 -15.77
CA TYR A 520 -20.03 8.22 -15.20
C TYR A 520 -19.02 7.44 -16.05
N SER A 521 -18.66 7.96 -17.23
CA SER A 521 -17.74 7.30 -18.17
C SER A 521 -16.28 7.66 -17.92
N LYS A 522 -15.99 8.59 -17.01
CA LYS A 522 -14.63 8.98 -16.61
C LYS A 522 -14.34 8.53 -15.17
N PRO A 523 -13.16 7.94 -14.90
CA PRO A 523 -12.81 7.49 -13.56
C PRO A 523 -12.68 8.68 -12.60
N PRO A 524 -12.94 8.47 -11.30
CA PRO A 524 -12.62 9.48 -10.30
C PRO A 524 -11.11 9.76 -10.31
N LEU A 525 -10.75 11.02 -10.11
CA LEU A 525 -9.36 11.43 -9.93
C LEU A 525 -8.97 11.29 -8.45
N PRO A 526 -7.68 10.97 -8.16
CA PRO A 526 -7.19 11.00 -6.79
C PRO A 526 -7.19 12.44 -6.26
N ALA A 527 -7.28 12.59 -4.93
CA ALA A 527 -7.21 13.91 -4.31
C ALA A 527 -5.88 14.62 -4.63
N VAL A 528 -5.96 15.95 -4.79
CA VAL A 528 -4.77 16.79 -5.03
C VAL A 528 -3.97 16.90 -3.73
N ASN A 529 -2.70 16.51 -3.78
CA ASN A 529 -1.80 16.66 -2.63
C ASN A 529 -1.04 18.00 -2.71
N LEU A 530 -1.24 18.85 -1.70
CA LEU A 530 -0.65 20.20 -1.61
C LEU A 530 0.87 20.20 -1.37
N PHE A 531 1.44 19.09 -0.92
CA PHE A 531 2.88 18.97 -0.62
C PHE A 531 3.71 18.46 -1.80
N ILE A 532 3.08 18.19 -2.95
CA ILE A 532 3.76 17.86 -4.20
C ILE A 532 4.18 19.15 -4.88
N LYS A 533 5.50 19.34 -5.08
CA LYS A 533 6.06 20.46 -5.82
C LYS A 533 5.95 20.17 -7.32
N ARG A 534 4.86 20.58 -7.95
CA ARG A 534 4.77 20.59 -9.43
C ARG A 534 5.70 21.69 -9.94
N ARG A 535 6.59 21.38 -10.89
CA ARG A 535 7.40 22.42 -11.54
C ARG A 535 6.49 23.23 -12.44
N ASP A 536 6.29 24.50 -12.11
CA ASP A 536 5.68 25.46 -13.03
C ASP A 536 6.65 25.64 -14.21
N GLY A 537 6.37 25.00 -15.36
CA GLY A 537 7.12 25.23 -16.61
C GLY A 537 7.43 24.01 -17.49
N SER A 538 7.16 22.76 -17.09
CA SER A 538 7.04 21.69 -18.10
C SER A 538 5.71 21.87 -18.85
N SER A 539 5.61 21.36 -20.08
CA SER A 539 4.42 21.37 -20.96
C SER A 539 3.12 20.77 -20.36
N ASP A 540 3.14 20.44 -19.06
CA ASP A 540 2.04 20.00 -18.21
C ASP A 540 1.14 21.14 -17.69
N SER A 541 1.38 22.39 -18.05
CA SER A 541 0.43 23.47 -17.76
C SER A 541 -0.94 23.24 -18.43
N SER A 542 -0.99 22.42 -19.49
CA SER A 542 -2.22 21.94 -20.11
C SER A 542 -2.91 20.80 -19.34
N SER A 543 -2.18 20.00 -18.56
CA SER A 543 -2.72 18.92 -17.71
C SER A 543 -3.15 19.41 -16.33
N ALA A 544 -2.59 20.55 -15.87
CA ALA A 544 -2.99 21.22 -14.63
C ALA A 544 -4.43 21.75 -14.67
N SER A 545 -4.87 22.30 -15.80
CA SER A 545 -6.27 22.71 -16.00
C SER A 545 -7.21 21.50 -16.14
N THR A 546 -6.74 20.38 -16.69
CA THR A 546 -7.56 19.16 -16.86
C THR A 546 -7.73 18.35 -15.57
N LEU A 547 -6.77 18.43 -14.65
CA LEU A 547 -6.85 17.77 -13.33
C LEU A 547 -7.80 18.47 -12.36
N GLN A 548 -8.14 19.75 -12.59
CA GLN A 548 -8.91 20.59 -11.67
C GLN A 548 -10.44 20.53 -11.91
N GLU A 549 -10.93 19.82 -12.93
CA GLU A 549 -12.30 20.03 -13.45
C GLU A 549 -13.15 18.76 -13.69
N ARG A 550 -12.87 17.62 -13.03
CA ARG A 550 -13.83 16.49 -13.03
C ARG A 550 -14.75 16.60 -11.81
N SER A 551 -15.93 17.19 -12.00
CA SER A 551 -16.97 17.25 -10.97
C SER A 551 -17.47 15.84 -10.61
N VAL A 552 -17.71 15.59 -9.31
CA VAL A 552 -18.29 14.32 -8.85
C VAL A 552 -19.68 14.17 -9.48
N PRO A 553 -19.97 13.07 -10.20
CA PRO A 553 -21.23 12.93 -10.89
C PRO A 553 -22.40 12.91 -9.88
N PRO A 554 -23.57 13.48 -10.23
CA PRO A 554 -24.72 13.53 -9.34
C PRO A 554 -25.23 12.12 -9.04
N SER A 555 -25.48 11.79 -7.76
CA SER A 555 -25.79 10.43 -7.32
C SER A 555 -26.99 9.82 -8.07
N ILE A 556 -26.75 8.72 -8.80
CA ILE A 556 -27.81 7.90 -9.37
C ILE A 556 -27.78 6.47 -8.80
N PRO A 557 -28.93 5.78 -8.72
CA PRO A 557 -28.96 4.39 -8.30
C PRO A 557 -28.07 3.51 -9.20
N SER A 558 -27.14 2.76 -8.61
CA SER A 558 -26.22 1.86 -9.35
C SER A 558 -26.91 0.94 -10.35
N ARG A 559 -28.16 0.51 -10.08
CA ARG A 559 -28.98 -0.29 -11.01
C ARG A 559 -29.20 0.38 -12.38
N LYS A 560 -29.19 1.72 -12.46
CA LYS A 560 -29.35 2.49 -13.71
C LYS A 560 -28.09 2.41 -14.58
N LEU A 561 -26.92 2.18 -13.99
CA LEU A 561 -25.64 2.07 -14.69
C LEU A 561 -25.41 0.68 -15.31
N VAL A 562 -26.07 -0.36 -14.78
CA VAL A 562 -25.80 -1.77 -15.12
C VAL A 562 -25.90 -2.06 -16.63
N ARG A 563 -26.85 -1.47 -17.36
CA ARG A 563 -26.95 -1.68 -18.82
C ARG A 563 -25.78 -1.08 -19.59
N HIS A 564 -25.43 0.16 -19.27
CA HIS A 564 -24.29 0.85 -19.87
C HIS A 564 -22.98 0.15 -19.51
N LEU A 565 -22.88 -0.36 -18.28
CA LEU A 565 -21.77 -1.19 -17.82
C LEU A 565 -21.59 -2.45 -18.68
N LEU A 566 -22.68 -3.17 -18.98
CA LEU A 566 -22.61 -4.38 -19.82
C LEU A 566 -22.19 -4.06 -21.27
N HIS A 567 -22.65 -2.93 -21.82
CA HIS A 567 -22.22 -2.48 -23.13
C HIS A 567 -20.75 -2.04 -23.14
N ALA A 568 -20.31 -1.28 -22.13
CA ALA A 568 -18.92 -0.88 -21.97
C ALA A 568 -17.99 -2.09 -21.78
N ARG A 569 -18.46 -3.13 -21.10
CA ARG A 569 -17.75 -4.42 -21.00
C ARG A 569 -17.51 -5.01 -22.39
N ALA A 570 -18.54 -5.16 -23.23
CA ALA A 570 -18.36 -5.70 -24.58
C ALA A 570 -17.40 -4.85 -25.43
N GLY A 571 -17.54 -3.53 -25.39
CA GLY A 571 -16.62 -2.62 -26.09
C GLY A 571 -15.17 -2.74 -25.61
N ALA A 572 -14.94 -2.89 -24.31
CA ALA A 572 -13.60 -3.09 -23.75
C ALA A 572 -12.96 -4.42 -24.18
N TYR A 573 -13.75 -5.51 -24.19
CA TYR A 573 -13.26 -6.82 -24.70
C TYR A 573 -12.95 -6.77 -26.20
N ALA A 574 -13.83 -6.15 -27.00
CA ALA A 574 -13.63 -6.01 -28.44
C ALA A 574 -12.40 -5.16 -28.76
N ALA A 575 -12.24 -4.01 -28.09
CA ALA A 575 -11.07 -3.14 -28.29
C ALA A 575 -9.77 -3.85 -27.89
N LEU A 576 -9.76 -4.56 -26.76
CA LEU A 576 -8.56 -5.26 -26.29
C LEU A 576 -8.20 -6.46 -27.17
N SER A 577 -9.19 -7.25 -27.61
CA SER A 577 -8.96 -8.36 -28.54
C SER A 577 -8.48 -7.85 -29.90
N SER A 578 -9.10 -6.79 -30.43
CA SER A 578 -8.66 -6.16 -31.68
C SER A 578 -7.23 -5.64 -31.60
N TYR A 579 -6.84 -5.03 -30.48
CA TYR A 579 -5.46 -4.58 -30.28
C TYR A 579 -4.50 -5.77 -30.28
N LEU A 580 -4.74 -6.79 -29.44
CA LEU A 580 -3.86 -7.95 -29.33
C LEU A 580 -3.76 -8.80 -30.60
N LYS A 581 -4.78 -8.80 -31.47
CA LYS A 581 -4.76 -9.53 -32.76
C LYS A 581 -3.96 -8.83 -33.85
N VAL A 582 -3.98 -7.50 -33.87
CA VAL A 582 -3.41 -6.69 -34.96
C VAL A 582 -1.99 -6.23 -34.63
N THR A 583 -1.60 -6.24 -33.36
CA THR A 583 -0.27 -5.77 -32.97
C THR A 583 0.78 -6.78 -33.43
N GLU A 584 1.76 -6.32 -34.22
CA GLU A 584 2.97 -7.06 -34.62
C GLU A 584 3.89 -7.41 -33.43
N ASP A 585 3.54 -6.94 -32.22
CA ASP A 585 4.23 -7.21 -30.98
C ASP A 585 3.88 -8.63 -30.47
N GLU A 586 4.31 -9.63 -31.24
CA GLU A 586 4.31 -11.04 -30.82
C GLU A 586 5.01 -11.20 -29.46
N THR A 587 5.94 -10.30 -29.12
CA THR A 587 6.70 -10.34 -27.87
C THR A 587 5.83 -9.99 -26.66
N LEU A 588 4.95 -8.97 -26.74
CA LEU A 588 4.01 -8.64 -25.67
C LEU A 588 2.98 -9.75 -25.51
N PHE A 589 2.42 -10.25 -26.60
CA PHE A 589 1.43 -11.32 -26.58
C PHE A 589 2.01 -12.60 -25.94
N ALA A 590 3.18 -13.04 -26.41
CA ALA A 590 3.89 -14.19 -25.87
C ALA A 590 4.26 -13.98 -24.40
N TYR A 591 4.70 -12.78 -24.03
CA TYR A 591 4.99 -12.44 -22.63
C TYR A 591 3.75 -12.57 -21.75
N LEU A 592 2.64 -11.91 -22.09
CA LEU A 592 1.41 -11.93 -21.28
C LEU A 592 0.88 -13.36 -21.13
N THR A 593 0.90 -14.14 -22.22
CA THR A 593 0.48 -15.55 -22.22
C THR A 593 1.40 -16.40 -21.35
N SER A 594 2.72 -16.19 -21.41
CA SER A 594 3.70 -16.88 -20.53
C SER A 594 3.47 -16.57 -19.04
N LYS A 595 2.81 -15.45 -18.72
CA LYS A 595 2.42 -15.03 -17.37
C LYS A 595 0.98 -15.42 -17.00
N GLY A 596 0.31 -16.22 -17.83
CA GLY A 596 -1.00 -16.78 -17.55
C GLY A 596 -2.19 -15.93 -18.00
N ALA A 597 -1.98 -14.94 -18.87
CA ALA A 597 -3.08 -14.19 -19.47
C ALA A 597 -3.97 -15.10 -20.32
N LYS A 598 -5.28 -15.05 -20.09
CA LYS A 598 -6.33 -15.59 -20.94
C LYS A 598 -6.67 -14.55 -21.98
N VAL A 599 -6.09 -14.73 -23.16
CA VAL A 599 -6.41 -13.88 -24.31
C VAL A 599 -7.88 -14.09 -24.65
N PRO A 600 -8.69 -13.03 -24.77
CA PRO A 600 -10.03 -13.15 -25.31
C PRO A 600 -9.93 -13.59 -26.79
N LEU A 601 -9.99 -14.90 -27.01
CA LEU A 601 -10.13 -15.49 -28.33
C LEU A 601 -11.55 -15.20 -28.85
N SER A 602 -11.65 -14.94 -30.15
CA SER A 602 -12.90 -14.62 -30.86
C SER A 602 -14.04 -15.57 -30.55
#